data_AF-A0A3A5JDM3-F1
#
_entry.id   AF-A0A3A5JDM3-F1
#
_cell.length_a   1.000
_cell.length_b   1.000
_cell.length_c   1.000
_cell.angle_alpha   90.00
_cell.angle_beta   90.00
_cell.angle_gamma   90.00
#
_symmetry.space_group_name_H-M   'P 1'
#
loop_
_entity.id
_entity.type
_entity.pdbx_description
1 polymer ?
#
loop_
_entity_poly.entity_id
_entity_poly.type
_entity_poly.pdbx_seq_one_letter_code
_entity_poly.pdbx_strand_id
1 'polypeptide(L)'
;MRSVTMSPARASDFCRCNRQSTAAGRPFGTTVPGRPSCPALPRRTERRLLHSATHLIHAPFKGILLATIIVFSLIIGIVSTLVLDIWAQIQQRVAGVPAPDWGTAGRWVRGLSRGEWVLRDGTAAPSATDRTVGWLFHYGVGIVYGFFLFLIAGAAFAVHPTLIPPLIVGVIIATLAGLFIFLPGLGAGVAGAGLADQKTAIRNMLIGHLIFAVAQYLTAVCLAAIVF
;
A
#
# COMPACT_ATOMS: atom_id res chain seq x y z
N MET A 1 -14.52 1.85 38.04
CA MET A 1 -13.68 3.03 38.26
C MET A 1 -13.22 3.03 39.72
N ARG A 2 -11.94 2.71 39.99
CA ARG A 2 -11.25 3.04 41.25
C ARG A 2 -9.86 3.51 40.85
N SER A 3 -9.61 4.81 40.99
CA SER A 3 -8.28 5.37 40.77
C SER A 3 -7.37 4.91 41.91
N VAL A 4 -6.21 4.36 41.56
CA VAL A 4 -5.13 4.13 42.52
C VAL A 4 -4.22 5.33 42.41
N THR A 5 -4.50 6.37 43.20
CA THR A 5 -3.56 7.46 43.43
C THR A 5 -2.42 6.92 44.30
N MET A 6 -1.23 6.77 43.71
CA MET A 6 -0.02 6.50 44.51
C MET A 6 0.25 7.73 45.39
N SER A 7 0.24 7.51 46.70
CA SER A 7 0.65 8.52 47.67
C SER A 7 2.10 8.96 47.40
N PRO A 8 2.40 10.27 47.39
CA PRO A 8 3.70 10.83 47.01
C PRO A 8 4.88 10.29 47.84
N ALA A 9 4.63 9.75 49.03
CA ALA A 9 5.64 9.12 49.88
C ALA A 9 6.29 7.87 49.23
N ARG A 10 5.60 7.12 48.36
CA ARG A 10 6.17 5.93 47.71
C ARG A 10 7.10 6.23 46.54
N ALA A 11 6.92 7.37 45.89
CA ALA A 11 7.73 7.74 44.72
C ALA A 11 9.13 8.21 45.14
N SER A 12 9.26 8.89 46.28
CA SER A 12 10.54 9.35 46.83
C SER A 12 11.47 8.19 47.23
N ASP A 13 10.91 7.10 47.72
CA ASP A 13 11.68 5.93 48.17
C ASP A 13 12.32 5.18 47.00
N PHE A 14 11.65 5.15 45.84
CA PHE A 14 12.14 4.45 44.65
C PHE A 14 13.34 5.16 44.01
N CYS A 15 13.31 6.50 43.92
CA CYS A 15 14.42 7.31 43.41
C CYS A 15 15.67 7.20 44.30
N ARG A 16 15.51 7.01 45.61
CA ARG A 16 16.63 6.92 46.56
C ARG A 16 17.40 5.60 46.43
N CYS A 17 16.75 4.52 46.01
CA CYS A 17 17.38 3.20 45.85
C CYS A 17 18.27 3.11 44.60
N ASN A 18 17.90 3.76 43.49
CA ASN A 18 18.67 3.72 42.24
C ASN A 18 19.97 4.54 42.30
N ARG A 19 19.99 5.60 43.12
CA ARG A 19 21.18 6.47 43.27
C ARG A 19 22.31 5.80 44.07
N GLN A 20 22.04 4.72 44.80
CA GLN A 20 23.04 4.00 45.60
C GLN A 20 23.74 2.86 44.85
N SER A 21 23.32 2.49 43.63
CA SER A 21 23.95 1.40 42.88
C SER A 21 25.10 1.84 41.96
N THR A 22 25.26 3.15 41.71
CA THR A 22 26.27 3.68 40.77
C THR A 22 27.53 4.22 41.43
N ALA A 23 27.61 4.24 42.76
CA ALA A 23 28.78 4.71 43.50
C ALA A 23 29.28 3.64 44.48
N ALA A 24 30.33 2.91 44.10
CA ALA A 24 31.52 2.66 44.93
C ALA A 24 32.29 1.42 44.45
N GLY A 25 33.45 1.66 43.82
CA GLY A 25 34.59 0.79 44.04
C GLY A 25 35.30 1.23 45.33
N ARG A 26 35.44 0.33 46.31
CA ARG A 26 36.54 0.24 47.30
C ARG A 26 36.31 -0.91 48.30
N PRO A 27 37.39 -1.43 48.94
CA PRO A 27 37.43 -2.76 49.53
C PRO A 27 37.14 -2.81 51.04
N PHE A 28 36.78 -4.03 51.47
CA PHE A 28 36.88 -4.66 52.79
C PHE A 28 36.31 -3.97 54.05
N GLY A 29 35.35 -4.66 54.68
CA GLY A 29 35.32 -4.80 56.14
C GLY A 29 34.38 -3.92 56.94
N THR A 30 33.08 -3.90 56.63
CA THR A 30 32.03 -3.53 57.62
C THR A 30 30.72 -4.25 57.30
N THR A 31 30.14 -4.96 58.27
CA THR A 31 28.79 -5.53 58.20
C THR A 31 27.75 -4.40 58.13
N VAL A 32 27.15 -4.21 56.96
CA VAL A 32 26.08 -3.23 56.74
C VAL A 32 24.75 -3.80 57.28
N PRO A 33 23.96 -3.06 58.09
CA PRO A 33 22.65 -3.49 58.52
C PRO A 33 21.71 -3.66 57.32
N GLY A 34 20.88 -4.70 57.36
CA GLY A 34 20.06 -5.19 56.26
C GLY A 34 19.44 -4.10 55.38
N ARG A 35 19.83 -4.08 54.11
CA ARG A 35 19.14 -3.30 53.08
C ARG A 35 17.67 -3.76 53.04
N PRO A 36 16.67 -2.85 53.05
CA PRO A 36 15.31 -3.24 52.75
C PRO A 36 15.29 -3.85 51.34
N SER A 37 14.98 -5.14 51.25
CA SER A 37 14.78 -5.85 50.00
C SER A 37 13.63 -5.17 49.26
N CYS A 38 13.95 -4.50 48.15
CA CYS A 38 12.94 -3.91 47.27
C CYS A 38 11.96 -5.04 46.89
N PRO A 39 10.65 -4.91 47.17
CA PRO A 39 9.71 -5.98 46.89
C PRO A 39 9.70 -6.24 45.38
N ALA A 40 10.22 -7.40 44.98
CA ALA A 40 10.19 -7.83 43.59
C ALA A 40 8.72 -7.94 43.16
N LEU A 41 8.36 -7.23 42.09
CA LEU A 41 7.03 -7.36 41.51
C LEU A 41 6.80 -8.83 41.11
N PRO A 42 5.59 -9.39 41.33
CA PRO A 42 5.30 -10.74 40.89
C PRO A 42 5.54 -10.86 39.38
N ARG A 43 6.29 -11.87 38.93
CA ARG A 43 6.64 -12.08 37.50
C ARG A 43 5.43 -12.06 36.55
N ARG A 44 4.22 -12.32 37.08
CA ARG A 44 2.94 -12.27 36.33
C ARG A 44 2.46 -10.83 36.07
N THR A 45 2.73 -9.92 37.00
CA THR A 45 2.39 -8.50 36.91
C THR A 45 3.37 -7.78 35.99
N GLU A 46 4.66 -8.11 36.09
CA GLU A 46 5.72 -7.60 35.19
C GLU A 46 5.46 -7.98 33.71
N ARG A 47 5.12 -9.25 33.44
CA ARG A 47 4.72 -9.69 32.10
C ARG A 47 3.48 -8.99 31.56
N ARG A 48 2.46 -8.74 32.40
CA ARG A 48 1.25 -7.99 32.00
C ARG A 48 1.56 -6.54 31.68
N LEU A 49 2.38 -5.89 32.49
CA LEU A 49 2.78 -4.50 32.26
C LEU A 49 3.61 -4.35 30.99
N LEU A 50 4.52 -5.29 30.72
CA LEU A 50 5.30 -5.32 29.48
C LEU A 50 4.41 -5.54 28.24
N HIS A 51 3.47 -6.50 28.28
CA HIS A 51 2.51 -6.67 27.18
C HIS A 51 1.60 -5.45 26.98
N SER A 52 1.05 -4.86 28.04
CA SER A 52 0.24 -3.64 27.94
C SER A 52 1.05 -2.45 27.39
N ALA A 53 2.28 -2.26 27.82
CA ALA A 53 3.16 -1.20 27.30
C ALA A 53 3.51 -1.42 25.82
N THR A 54 3.70 -2.67 25.41
CA THR A 54 3.97 -3.03 23.99
C THR A 54 2.75 -2.68 23.13
N HIS A 55 1.53 -2.99 23.56
CA HIS A 55 0.32 -2.64 22.82
C HIS A 55 0.08 -1.12 22.73
N LEU A 56 0.32 -0.37 23.80
CA LEU A 56 0.12 1.09 23.81
C LEU A 56 1.10 1.84 22.89
N ILE A 57 2.33 1.34 22.74
CA ILE A 57 3.34 1.97 21.89
C ILE A 57 3.20 1.50 20.43
N HIS A 58 2.88 0.22 20.17
CA HIS A 58 2.85 -0.30 18.80
C HIS A 58 1.57 0.06 18.03
N ALA A 59 0.44 0.28 18.70
CA ALA A 59 -0.82 0.63 18.05
C ALA A 59 -0.79 1.98 17.29
N PRO A 60 -0.31 3.10 17.86
CA PRO A 60 -0.29 4.39 17.16
C PRO A 60 0.68 4.40 15.97
N PHE A 61 1.86 3.76 16.09
CA PHE A 61 2.82 3.65 14.99
C PHE A 61 2.29 2.81 13.83
N LYS A 62 1.59 1.70 14.11
CA LYS A 62 0.93 0.90 13.07
C LYS A 62 -0.19 1.67 12.38
N GLY A 63 -0.96 2.47 13.13
CA GLY A 63 -2.05 3.30 12.59
C GLY A 63 -1.55 4.37 11.62
N ILE A 64 -0.52 5.12 12.00
CA ILE A 64 0.09 6.15 11.14
C ILE A 64 0.68 5.51 9.88
N LEU A 65 1.41 4.40 10.03
CA LEU A 65 1.98 3.70 8.89
C LEU A 65 0.92 3.23 7.90
N LEU A 66 -0.14 2.61 8.39
CA LEU A 66 -1.24 2.13 7.55
C LEU A 66 -1.93 3.29 6.82
N ALA A 67 -2.17 4.41 7.52
CA ALA A 67 -2.76 5.60 6.92
C ALA A 67 -1.87 6.16 5.80
N THR A 68 -0.54 6.25 6.00
CA THR A 68 0.41 6.68 4.98
C THR A 68 0.36 5.78 3.75
N ILE A 69 0.39 4.45 3.94
CA ILE A 69 0.31 3.50 2.82
C ILE A 69 -0.99 3.68 2.04
N ILE A 70 -2.13 3.81 2.72
CA ILE A 70 -3.44 3.99 2.08
C ILE A 70 -3.46 5.28 1.27
N VAL A 71 -3.09 6.41 1.87
CA VAL A 71 -3.14 7.73 1.22
C VAL A 71 -2.19 7.79 0.02
N PHE A 72 -0.95 7.30 0.18
CA PHE A 72 0.01 7.27 -0.92
C PHE A 72 -0.47 6.35 -2.04
N SER A 73 -0.98 5.15 -1.73
CA SER A 73 -1.49 4.22 -2.74
C SER A 73 -2.64 4.82 -3.54
N LEU A 74 -3.56 5.53 -2.88
CA LEU A 74 -4.66 6.23 -3.52
C LEU A 74 -4.15 7.30 -4.49
N ILE A 75 -3.28 8.20 -4.02
CA ILE A 75 -2.79 9.32 -4.85
C ILE A 75 -1.95 8.80 -6.02
N ILE A 76 -1.00 7.91 -5.75
CA ILE A 76 -0.14 7.31 -6.79
C ILE A 76 -0.99 6.59 -7.83
N GLY A 77 -1.96 5.77 -7.39
CA GLY A 77 -2.85 5.05 -8.29
C GLY A 77 -3.69 5.98 -9.16
N ILE A 78 -4.38 6.96 -8.56
CA ILE A 78 -5.24 7.89 -9.29
C ILE A 78 -4.43 8.72 -10.31
N VAL A 79 -3.30 9.30 -9.90
CA VAL A 79 -2.48 10.17 -10.76
C VAL A 79 -1.88 9.37 -11.91
N SER A 80 -1.31 8.20 -11.64
CA SER A 80 -0.73 7.37 -12.70
C SER A 80 -1.78 6.87 -13.70
N THR A 81 -2.97 6.50 -13.24
CA THR A 81 -4.10 6.16 -14.12
C THR A 81 -4.54 7.35 -14.97
N LEU A 82 -4.63 8.55 -14.39
CA LEU A 82 -4.98 9.76 -15.13
C LEU A 82 -3.94 10.09 -16.22
N VAL A 83 -2.65 9.95 -15.91
CA VAL A 83 -1.57 10.16 -16.91
C VAL A 83 -1.69 9.14 -18.05
N LEU A 84 -2.03 7.89 -17.75
CA LEU A 84 -2.27 6.86 -18.77
C LEU A 84 -3.49 7.21 -19.66
N ASP A 85 -4.56 7.73 -19.08
CA ASP A 85 -5.74 8.18 -19.85
C ASP A 85 -5.38 9.34 -20.77
N ILE A 86 -4.62 10.33 -20.28
CA ILE A 86 -4.12 11.44 -21.09
C ILE A 86 -3.25 10.92 -22.24
N TRP A 87 -2.38 9.95 -21.97
CA TRP A 87 -1.57 9.31 -23.01
C TRP A 87 -2.44 8.63 -24.07
N ALA A 88 -3.46 7.87 -23.67
CA ALA A 88 -4.39 7.23 -24.61
C ALA A 88 -5.10 8.26 -25.51
N GLN A 89 -5.49 9.41 -24.95
CA GLN A 89 -6.09 10.50 -25.72
C GLN A 89 -5.10 11.15 -26.70
N ILE A 90 -3.83 11.30 -26.31
CA ILE A 90 -2.76 11.79 -27.20
C ILE A 90 -2.57 10.81 -28.37
N GLN A 91 -2.48 9.51 -28.07
CA GLN A 91 -2.33 8.47 -29.10
C GLN A 91 -3.50 8.45 -30.07
N GLN A 92 -4.72 8.66 -29.58
CA GLN A 92 -5.91 8.77 -30.43
C GLN A 92 -5.83 9.99 -31.36
N ARG A 93 -5.43 11.15 -30.84
CA ARG A 93 -5.38 12.39 -31.63
C ARG A 93 -4.22 12.44 -32.62
N VAL A 94 -3.06 11.89 -32.26
CA VAL A 94 -1.83 12.01 -33.06
C VAL A 94 -1.65 10.82 -34.01
N ALA A 95 -1.98 9.61 -33.57
CA ALA A 95 -1.72 8.38 -34.32
C ALA A 95 -3.01 7.64 -34.76
N GLY A 96 -4.19 8.18 -34.45
CA GLY A 96 -5.47 7.58 -34.81
C GLY A 96 -5.78 6.25 -34.11
N VAL A 97 -4.99 5.89 -33.08
CA VAL A 97 -5.18 4.65 -32.33
C VAL A 97 -6.42 4.79 -31.45
N PRO A 98 -7.44 3.92 -31.56
CA PRO A 98 -8.61 4.00 -30.71
C PRO A 98 -8.24 3.98 -29.23
N ALA A 99 -8.75 4.94 -28.45
CA ALA A 99 -8.60 4.93 -27.01
C ALA A 99 -9.35 3.73 -26.40
N PRO A 100 -8.90 3.20 -25.25
CA PRO A 100 -9.59 2.11 -24.56
C PRO A 100 -11.06 2.47 -24.26
N ASP A 101 -11.98 1.56 -24.60
CA ASP A 101 -13.40 1.71 -24.24
C ASP A 101 -13.67 1.09 -22.87
N TRP A 102 -13.61 1.94 -21.83
CA TRP A 102 -13.96 1.53 -20.47
C TRP A 102 -15.42 1.09 -20.35
N GLY A 103 -16.33 1.50 -21.24
CA GLY A 103 -17.71 0.99 -21.24
C GLY A 103 -17.77 -0.51 -21.50
N THR A 104 -17.07 -1.00 -22.51
CA THR A 104 -16.98 -2.46 -22.78
C THR A 104 -16.34 -3.20 -21.60
N ALA A 105 -15.31 -2.63 -20.98
CA ALA A 105 -14.71 -3.18 -19.77
C ALA A 105 -15.72 -3.28 -18.61
N GLY A 106 -16.53 -2.26 -18.39
CA GLY A 106 -17.55 -2.30 -17.34
C GLY A 106 -18.68 -3.30 -17.62
N ARG A 107 -19.06 -3.49 -18.89
CA ARG A 107 -19.98 -4.57 -19.28
C ARG A 107 -19.42 -5.94 -18.91
N TRP A 108 -18.15 -6.19 -19.20
CA TRP A 108 -17.45 -7.41 -18.79
C TRP A 108 -17.44 -7.58 -17.27
N VAL A 109 -17.05 -6.54 -16.51
CA VAL A 109 -17.03 -6.57 -15.04
C VAL A 109 -18.41 -6.90 -14.46
N ARG A 110 -19.48 -6.33 -15.01
CA ARG A 110 -20.86 -6.66 -14.61
C ARG A 110 -21.26 -8.08 -14.99
N GLY A 111 -20.66 -8.68 -16.00
CA GLY A 111 -20.85 -10.09 -16.38
C GLY A 111 -20.23 -11.06 -15.40
N LEU A 112 -19.11 -10.70 -14.76
CA LEU A 112 -18.41 -11.56 -13.81
C LEU A 112 -19.31 -12.01 -12.65
N SER A 113 -20.20 -11.14 -12.14
CA SER A 113 -21.15 -11.50 -11.09
C SER A 113 -22.25 -12.48 -11.53
N ARG A 114 -22.43 -12.67 -12.84
CA ARG A 114 -23.32 -13.66 -13.45
C ARG A 114 -22.60 -14.92 -13.93
N GLY A 115 -21.29 -15.04 -13.68
CA GLY A 115 -20.47 -16.15 -14.18
C GLY A 115 -20.07 -16.00 -15.66
N GLU A 116 -20.30 -14.84 -16.26
CA GLU A 116 -19.85 -14.53 -17.63
C GLU A 116 -18.38 -14.08 -17.59
N TRP A 117 -17.46 -15.05 -17.49
CA TRP A 117 -16.01 -14.79 -17.41
C TRP A 117 -15.43 -14.16 -18.67
N VAL A 118 -16.05 -14.45 -19.83
CA VAL A 118 -15.68 -13.93 -21.14
C VAL A 118 -16.87 -13.17 -21.72
N LEU A 119 -16.63 -11.95 -22.17
CA LEU A 119 -17.62 -11.11 -22.81
C LEU A 119 -17.95 -11.67 -24.21
N ARG A 120 -19.21 -12.05 -24.44
CA ARG A 120 -19.67 -12.61 -25.72
C ARG A 120 -20.14 -11.53 -26.71
N ASP A 121 -20.77 -10.47 -26.21
CA ASP A 121 -21.33 -9.38 -27.01
C ASP A 121 -20.53 -8.09 -26.78
N GLY A 122 -19.32 -8.04 -27.34
CA GLY A 122 -18.43 -6.86 -27.26
C GLY A 122 -18.75 -5.73 -28.24
N THR A 123 -19.66 -5.95 -29.20
CA THR A 123 -19.97 -5.00 -30.29
C THR A 123 -21.13 -4.07 -29.97
N ALA A 124 -21.95 -4.41 -28.97
CA ALA A 124 -23.08 -3.58 -28.56
C ALA A 124 -22.60 -2.34 -27.79
N ALA A 125 -23.13 -1.17 -28.15
CA ALA A 125 -22.79 0.08 -27.48
C ALA A 125 -22.97 -0.04 -25.95
N PRO A 126 -21.95 0.34 -25.13
CA PRO A 126 -22.07 0.29 -23.68
C PRO A 126 -23.20 1.17 -23.16
N SER A 127 -23.89 0.73 -22.12
CA SER A 127 -24.86 1.56 -21.39
C SER A 127 -24.14 2.63 -20.53
N ALA A 128 -24.89 3.58 -19.97
CA ALA A 128 -24.32 4.55 -19.03
C ALA A 128 -23.72 3.85 -17.79
N THR A 129 -24.42 2.84 -17.26
CA THR A 129 -23.94 2.03 -16.13
C THR A 129 -22.67 1.26 -16.47
N ASP A 130 -22.56 0.70 -17.69
CA ASP A 130 -21.34 0.01 -18.12
C ASP A 130 -20.15 0.98 -18.13
N ARG A 131 -20.32 2.21 -18.63
CA ARG A 131 -19.27 3.23 -18.56
C ARG A 131 -18.88 3.56 -17.12
N THR A 132 -19.85 3.81 -16.24
CA THR A 132 -19.57 4.12 -14.83
C THR A 132 -18.79 2.99 -14.15
N VAL A 133 -19.24 1.74 -14.27
CA VAL A 133 -18.55 0.58 -13.68
C VAL A 133 -17.16 0.43 -14.28
N GLY A 134 -17.02 0.62 -15.59
CA GLY A 134 -15.74 0.55 -16.28
C GLY A 134 -14.71 1.55 -15.76
N TRP A 135 -15.11 2.81 -15.61
CA TRP A 135 -14.25 3.85 -15.03
C TRP A 135 -13.88 3.55 -13.58
N LEU A 136 -14.85 3.10 -12.76
CA LEU A 136 -14.58 2.72 -11.37
C LEU A 136 -13.60 1.53 -11.30
N PHE A 137 -13.78 0.54 -12.15
CA PHE A 137 -12.87 -0.60 -12.24
C PHE A 137 -11.46 -0.16 -12.66
N HIS A 138 -11.34 0.68 -13.68
CA HIS A 138 -10.07 1.19 -14.18
C HIS A 138 -9.27 1.94 -13.09
N TYR A 139 -9.89 2.91 -12.42
CA TYR A 139 -9.25 3.65 -11.32
C TYR A 139 -9.01 2.75 -10.10
N GLY A 140 -9.91 1.81 -9.82
CA GLY A 140 -9.75 0.82 -8.77
C GLY A 140 -8.50 -0.05 -8.97
N VAL A 141 -8.27 -0.55 -10.20
CA VAL A 141 -7.07 -1.31 -10.55
C VAL A 141 -5.81 -0.45 -10.39
N GLY A 142 -5.85 0.82 -10.83
CA GLY A 142 -4.75 1.77 -10.61
C GLY A 142 -4.37 1.93 -9.13
N ILE A 143 -5.36 2.05 -8.26
CA ILE A 143 -5.17 2.12 -6.79
C ILE A 143 -4.58 0.83 -6.25
N VAL A 144 -5.06 -0.35 -6.70
CA VAL A 144 -4.49 -1.65 -6.30
C VAL A 144 -3.02 -1.73 -6.70
N TYR A 145 -2.65 -1.25 -7.89
CA TYR A 145 -1.26 -1.18 -8.31
C TYR A 145 -0.44 -0.19 -7.49
N GLY A 146 -1.00 0.95 -7.08
CA GLY A 146 -0.37 1.84 -6.09
C GLY A 146 -0.05 1.12 -4.78
N PHE A 147 -0.96 0.27 -4.31
CA PHE A 147 -0.75 -0.55 -3.11
C PHE A 147 0.32 -1.62 -3.29
N PHE A 148 0.42 -2.25 -4.47
CA PHE A 148 1.46 -3.25 -4.77
C PHE A 148 2.88 -2.71 -4.63
N LEU A 149 3.10 -1.40 -4.84
CA LEU A 149 4.40 -0.77 -4.61
C LEU A 149 4.86 -0.96 -3.15
N PHE A 150 3.95 -0.76 -2.20
CA PHE A 150 4.23 -0.94 -0.78
C PHE A 150 4.32 -2.40 -0.36
N LEU A 151 3.60 -3.30 -1.05
CA LEU A 151 3.77 -4.74 -0.83
C LEU A 151 5.16 -5.24 -1.26
N ILE A 152 5.70 -4.69 -2.35
CA ILE A 152 7.00 -5.12 -2.92
C ILE A 152 8.16 -4.44 -2.19
N ALA A 153 8.10 -3.13 -1.98
CA ALA A 153 9.20 -2.34 -1.45
C ALA A 153 9.09 -2.03 0.05
N GLY A 154 7.96 -2.35 0.67
CA GLY A 154 7.68 -2.03 2.06
C GLY A 154 7.39 -0.55 2.31
N ALA A 155 7.20 -0.23 3.59
CA ALA A 155 6.87 1.11 4.08
C ALA A 155 7.91 2.18 3.71
N ALA A 156 9.18 1.79 3.61
CA ALA A 156 10.29 2.70 3.32
C ALA A 156 10.15 3.37 1.95
N PHE A 157 9.39 2.77 1.02
CA PHE A 157 9.10 3.34 -0.29
C PHE A 157 8.43 4.72 -0.22
N ALA A 158 7.65 5.00 0.83
CA ALA A 158 7.03 6.32 1.03
C ALA A 158 8.08 7.43 1.20
N VAL A 159 9.23 7.10 1.78
CA VAL A 159 10.31 8.05 2.10
C VAL A 159 11.41 8.04 1.04
N HIS A 160 11.75 6.84 0.56
CA HIS A 160 12.80 6.63 -0.44
C HIS A 160 12.24 5.85 -1.63
N PRO A 161 11.42 6.49 -2.48
CA PRO A 161 10.86 5.84 -3.66
C PRO A 161 12.00 5.45 -4.62
N THR A 162 11.94 4.21 -5.09
CA THR A 162 12.89 3.67 -6.08
C THR A 162 12.17 3.29 -7.36
N LEU A 163 12.90 3.17 -8.47
CA LEU A 163 12.29 2.90 -9.78
C LEU A 163 11.86 1.44 -9.99
N ILE A 164 12.49 0.49 -9.30
CA ILE A 164 12.27 -0.95 -9.53
C ILE A 164 10.82 -1.39 -9.23
N PRO A 165 10.20 -1.03 -8.09
CA PRO A 165 8.84 -1.48 -7.78
C PRO A 165 7.80 -0.98 -8.80
N PRO A 166 7.78 0.30 -9.23
CA PRO A 166 6.92 0.75 -10.32
C PRO A 166 7.13 0.00 -11.64
N LEU A 167 8.37 -0.36 -12.01
CA LEU A 167 8.62 -1.15 -13.21
C LEU A 167 8.05 -2.57 -13.10
N ILE A 168 8.20 -3.22 -11.95
CA ILE A 168 7.60 -4.54 -11.71
C ILE A 168 6.08 -4.45 -11.78
N VAL A 169 5.47 -3.47 -11.10
CA VAL A 169 4.01 -3.33 -11.04
C VAL A 169 3.45 -2.92 -12.41
N GLY A 170 3.91 -1.81 -12.97
CA GLY A 170 3.39 -1.29 -14.22
C GLY A 170 3.76 -2.14 -15.42
N VAL A 171 5.05 -2.45 -15.62
CA VAL A 171 5.48 -3.13 -16.85
C VAL A 171 5.25 -4.63 -16.79
N ILE A 172 5.55 -5.29 -15.67
CA ILE A 172 5.44 -6.76 -15.58
C ILE A 172 4.02 -7.16 -15.18
N ILE A 173 3.58 -6.81 -13.97
CA ILE A 173 2.31 -7.28 -13.41
C ILE A 173 1.13 -6.78 -14.24
N ALA A 174 1.06 -5.47 -14.54
CA ALA A 174 -0.07 -4.93 -15.29
C ALA A 174 -0.14 -5.46 -16.73
N THR A 175 1.02 -5.64 -17.40
CA THR A 175 1.03 -6.24 -18.76
C THR A 175 0.58 -7.69 -18.73
N LEU A 176 1.04 -8.50 -17.78
CA LEU A 176 0.60 -9.88 -17.65
C LEU A 176 -0.91 -9.95 -17.34
N ALA A 177 -1.42 -9.10 -16.45
CA ALA A 177 -2.85 -8.98 -16.19
C ALA A 177 -3.62 -8.57 -17.45
N GLY A 178 -3.09 -7.64 -18.23
CA GLY A 178 -3.64 -7.23 -19.52
C GLY A 178 -3.73 -8.38 -20.52
N LEU A 179 -2.63 -9.10 -20.74
CA LEU A 179 -2.51 -10.15 -21.74
C LEU A 179 -3.30 -11.42 -21.40
N PHE A 180 -3.36 -11.79 -20.12
CA PHE A 180 -3.83 -13.11 -19.69
C PHE A 180 -5.15 -13.06 -18.90
N ILE A 181 -5.61 -11.89 -18.47
CA ILE A 181 -6.88 -11.74 -17.75
C ILE A 181 -7.80 -10.81 -18.53
N PHE A 182 -7.36 -9.57 -18.78
CA PHE A 182 -8.22 -8.53 -19.34
C PHE A 182 -8.59 -8.80 -20.80
N LEU A 183 -7.61 -8.97 -21.70
CA LEU A 183 -7.87 -9.26 -23.12
C LEU A 183 -8.69 -10.55 -23.32
N PRO A 184 -8.38 -11.68 -22.65
CA PRO A 184 -9.25 -12.86 -22.69
C PRO A 184 -10.65 -12.59 -22.17
N GLY A 185 -10.78 -11.85 -21.06
CA GLY A 185 -12.06 -11.47 -20.47
C GLY A 185 -12.92 -10.64 -21.42
N LEU A 186 -12.32 -9.78 -22.23
CA LEU A 186 -13.01 -9.01 -23.28
C LEU A 186 -13.33 -9.82 -24.54
N GLY A 187 -12.98 -11.11 -24.58
CA GLY A 187 -13.18 -11.96 -25.76
C GLY A 187 -12.12 -11.81 -26.85
N ALA A 188 -11.03 -11.08 -26.59
CA ALA A 188 -9.94 -10.87 -27.55
C ALA A 188 -8.93 -12.06 -27.58
N GLY A 189 -9.13 -13.09 -26.76
CA GLY A 189 -8.25 -14.25 -26.66
C GLY A 189 -6.96 -13.98 -25.87
N VAL A 190 -6.20 -15.05 -25.62
CA VAL A 190 -4.91 -14.98 -24.90
C VAL A 190 -3.93 -14.09 -25.67
N ALA A 191 -3.36 -13.12 -24.95
CA ALA A 191 -2.48 -12.10 -25.52
C ALA A 191 -3.07 -11.35 -26.73
N GLY A 192 -4.40 -11.27 -26.84
CA GLY A 192 -5.08 -10.59 -27.95
C GLY A 192 -5.05 -11.35 -29.28
N ALA A 193 -4.95 -12.69 -29.27
CA ALA A 193 -4.90 -13.51 -30.47
C ALA A 193 -6.11 -13.34 -31.43
N GLY A 194 -7.23 -12.83 -30.94
CA GLY A 194 -8.42 -12.49 -31.73
C GLY A 194 -8.44 -11.07 -32.29
N LEU A 195 -7.43 -10.24 -32.01
CA LEU A 195 -7.34 -8.86 -32.52
C LEU A 195 -6.79 -8.83 -33.95
N ALA A 196 -7.35 -7.97 -34.79
CA ALA A 196 -6.89 -7.80 -36.18
C ALA A 196 -5.41 -7.39 -36.30
N ASP A 197 -4.92 -6.57 -35.36
CA ASP A 197 -3.50 -6.23 -35.24
C ASP A 197 -3.01 -6.45 -33.80
N GLN A 198 -2.76 -7.72 -33.47
CA GLN A 198 -2.27 -8.14 -32.17
C GLN A 198 -0.93 -7.48 -31.80
N LYS A 199 0.00 -7.34 -32.76
CA LYS A 199 1.34 -6.80 -32.49
C LYS A 199 1.27 -5.34 -32.07
N THR A 200 0.47 -4.54 -32.76
CA THR A 200 0.27 -3.13 -32.40
C THR A 200 -0.44 -3.01 -31.05
N ALA A 201 -1.43 -3.85 -30.77
CA ALA A 201 -2.12 -3.86 -29.48
C ALA A 201 -1.16 -4.14 -28.31
N ILE A 202 -0.33 -5.18 -28.42
CA ILE A 202 0.67 -5.52 -27.40
C ILE A 202 1.71 -4.39 -27.25
N ARG A 203 2.22 -3.85 -28.36
CA ARG A 203 3.18 -2.73 -28.34
C ARG A 203 2.59 -1.52 -27.61
N ASN A 204 1.38 -1.11 -27.96
CA ASN A 204 0.74 0.05 -27.37
C ASN A 204 0.44 -0.17 -25.88
N MET A 205 0.07 -1.39 -25.48
CA MET A 205 -0.12 -1.75 -24.07
C MET A 205 1.19 -1.67 -23.29
N LEU A 206 2.30 -2.21 -23.83
CA LEU A 206 3.62 -2.11 -23.20
C LEU A 206 4.08 -0.66 -23.02
N ILE A 207 3.90 0.19 -24.04
CA ILE A 207 4.23 1.61 -23.96
C ILE A 207 3.37 2.32 -22.92
N GLY A 208 2.05 2.07 -22.92
CA GLY A 208 1.14 2.63 -21.92
C GLY A 208 1.52 2.22 -20.50
N HIS A 209 1.85 0.95 -20.28
CA HIS A 209 2.27 0.45 -18.98
C HIS A 209 3.64 0.96 -18.54
N LEU A 210 4.56 1.24 -19.46
CA LEU A 210 5.80 1.93 -19.15
C LEU A 210 5.53 3.38 -18.69
N ILE A 211 4.64 4.10 -19.38
CA ILE A 211 4.24 5.46 -18.99
C ILE A 211 3.55 5.45 -17.63
N PHE A 212 2.66 4.48 -17.39
CA PHE A 212 2.02 4.27 -16.10
C PHE A 212 3.06 4.04 -14.99
N ALA A 213 4.05 3.16 -15.21
CA ALA A 213 5.13 2.90 -14.26
C ALA A 213 5.98 4.16 -13.95
N VAL A 214 6.32 4.94 -14.99
CA VAL A 214 7.04 6.21 -14.82
C VAL A 214 6.19 7.20 -14.02
N ALA A 215 4.90 7.32 -14.32
CA ALA A 215 3.99 8.20 -13.59
C ALA A 215 3.83 7.78 -12.11
N GLN A 216 3.78 6.48 -11.82
CA GLN A 216 3.78 5.98 -10.45
C GLN A 216 5.06 6.40 -9.71
N TYR A 217 6.23 6.22 -10.33
CA TYR A 217 7.51 6.60 -9.74
C TYR A 217 7.60 8.11 -9.48
N LEU A 218 7.30 8.95 -10.48
CA LEU A 218 7.37 10.40 -10.34
C LEU A 218 6.38 10.92 -9.30
N THR A 219 5.16 10.36 -9.24
CA THR A 219 4.19 10.73 -8.20
C THR A 219 4.71 10.36 -6.81
N ALA A 220 5.31 9.18 -6.64
CA ALA A 220 5.90 8.78 -5.37
C ALA A 220 7.05 9.70 -4.95
N VAL A 221 7.94 10.08 -5.88
CA VAL A 221 9.02 11.05 -5.64
C VAL A 221 8.47 12.41 -5.22
N CYS A 222 7.46 12.93 -5.94
CA CYS A 222 6.82 14.19 -5.59
C CYS A 222 6.18 14.14 -4.20
N LEU A 223 5.46 13.07 -3.87
CA LEU A 223 4.84 12.90 -2.56
C LEU A 223 5.88 12.81 -1.45
N ALA A 224 6.96 12.04 -1.66
CA ALA A 224 8.05 11.94 -0.69
C ALA A 224 8.66 13.31 -0.41
N ALA A 225 8.96 14.11 -1.45
CA ALA A 225 9.55 15.44 -1.32
C ALA A 225 8.63 16.49 -0.69
N ILE A 226 7.31 16.29 -0.72
CA ILE A 226 6.34 17.21 -0.10
C ILE A 226 6.09 16.85 1.38
N VAL A 227 6.14 15.56 1.71
CA VAL A 227 5.73 15.05 3.03
C VAL A 227 6.91 14.88 3.99
N PHE A 228 8.12 14.59 3.49
CA PHE A 228 9.33 14.31 4.27
C PHE A 228 10.45 15.29 3.94
#